data_AF-A0A957RHG8-F1
#
_entry.id   AF-A0A957RHG8-F1
#
_cell.length_a   1.000
_cell.length_b   1.000
_cell.length_c   1.000
_cell.angle_alpha   90.00
_cell.angle_beta   90.00
_cell.angle_gamma   90.00
#
_symmetry.space_group_name_H-M   'P 1'
#
loop_
_entity.id
_entity.type
_entity.pdbx_description
1 polymer ?
#
loop_
_entity_poly.entity_id
_entity_poly.type
_entity_poly.pdbx_seq_one_letter_code
_entity_poly.pdbx_strand_id
1 'polypeptide(L)'
;MVNLSSLFRCAPMVMGCAGMIFYLTAFGAEPLIAQSDKIISDSSQFSSMMYSNEPPPVAYGAVDVDNSGSCRADGRPATIHGDLNLALRSYEPAAAPPMLMEYDGPTDADAPQLSGLFLDKRLPELVGAYQIYDWDWSCNKDGCRGDLLAEWPMTLLELAGAQGETLSLPSRGPKIDRAGNNAMVLYAEATRLTLAYTRHDSAACGYVVHLEGLQVDPSLVNFYQALDRAGRVQLPGVDNHDRLGVVSGSSVKVAVRDSGRFMDPGARKDWWQMYGEE
;
A
#
# COMPACT_ATOMS: atom_id res chain seq x y z
N MET A 1 -24.43 35.83 32.31
CA MET A 1 -24.89 35.11 33.52
C MET A 1 -26.28 34.53 33.25
N VAL A 2 -26.50 33.29 33.71
CA VAL A 2 -27.78 32.62 34.05
C VAL A 2 -29.10 33.09 33.40
N ASN A 3 -29.52 32.39 32.34
CA ASN A 3 -30.59 31.36 32.30
C ASN A 3 -32.02 31.55 32.91
N LEU A 4 -33.02 31.13 32.11
CA LEU A 4 -34.18 30.25 32.42
C LEU A 4 -35.58 30.77 32.86
N SER A 5 -36.61 30.09 32.31
CA SER A 5 -37.98 29.78 32.84
C SER A 5 -39.01 30.92 33.02
N SER A 6 -40.21 30.96 32.39
CA SER A 6 -41.35 30.01 32.24
C SER A 6 -42.47 30.21 33.28
N LEU A 7 -43.75 30.13 32.86
CA LEU A 7 -44.99 29.67 33.59
C LEU A 7 -46.24 30.22 32.84
N PHE A 8 -47.08 29.39 32.20
CA PHE A 8 -48.25 28.66 32.76
C PHE A 8 -49.39 29.50 33.37
N ARG A 9 -50.60 29.36 32.83
CA ARG A 9 -51.90 29.36 33.57
C ARG A 9 -53.02 28.71 32.74
N CYS A 10 -53.97 28.06 33.41
CA CYS A 10 -55.03 27.25 32.81
C CYS A 10 -56.45 27.73 33.19
N ALA A 11 -57.43 27.42 32.31
CA ALA A 11 -58.80 27.01 32.66
C ALA A 11 -59.76 28.05 33.34
N PRO A 12 -61.06 27.72 33.56
CA PRO A 12 -62.06 27.12 32.64
C PRO A 12 -63.46 27.79 32.69
N MET A 13 -64.36 27.46 31.74
CA MET A 13 -65.84 27.39 31.90
C MET A 13 -66.49 26.77 30.62
N VAL A 14 -67.80 26.51 30.50
CA VAL A 14 -68.67 25.53 31.21
C VAL A 14 -70.05 25.47 30.49
N MET A 15 -70.79 24.35 30.63
CA MET A 15 -72.15 24.06 30.08
C MET A 15 -72.27 23.91 28.55
N GLY A 16 -73.06 22.98 28.00
CA GLY A 16 -73.79 21.86 28.60
C GLY A 16 -75.16 21.59 27.96
N CYS A 17 -75.43 20.35 27.52
CA CYS A 17 -76.80 19.83 27.32
C CYS A 17 -76.82 18.29 27.28
N ALA A 18 -77.99 17.72 27.63
CA ALA A 18 -78.29 16.29 27.60
C ALA A 18 -78.29 15.73 26.16
N GLY A 19 -78.20 14.42 25.89
CA GLY A 19 -78.18 13.28 26.80
C GLY A 19 -79.24 12.24 26.41
N MET A 20 -78.82 11.11 25.87
CA MET A 20 -79.63 9.88 25.81
C MET A 20 -78.71 8.67 25.68
N ILE A 21 -78.96 7.63 26.48
CA ILE A 21 -78.21 6.38 26.48
C ILE A 21 -79.04 5.33 25.76
N PHE A 22 -78.48 4.72 24.72
CA PHE A 22 -78.89 3.40 24.23
C PHE A 22 -77.65 2.51 24.12
N TYR A 23 -77.73 1.35 24.77
CA TYR A 23 -76.71 0.30 24.77
C TYR A 23 -77.24 -0.86 23.91
N LEU A 24 -76.50 -1.29 22.87
CA LEU A 24 -75.99 -2.67 22.73
C LEU A 24 -75.21 -2.89 21.42
N THR A 25 -74.02 -3.48 21.56
CA THR A 25 -73.33 -4.43 20.64
C THR A 25 -73.44 -4.19 19.11
N ALA A 26 -72.44 -3.60 18.44
CA ALA A 26 -71.11 -4.17 18.12
C ALA A 26 -71.10 -5.23 17.00
N PHE A 27 -70.71 -4.82 15.80
CA PHE A 27 -69.61 -5.41 15.01
C PHE A 27 -69.09 -4.34 14.03
N GLY A 28 -67.77 -4.24 13.87
CA GLY A 28 -67.14 -3.10 13.21
C GLY A 28 -67.26 -3.11 11.68
N ALA A 29 -67.58 -1.95 11.11
CA ALA A 29 -67.30 -1.62 9.71
C ALA A 29 -66.25 -0.50 9.70
N GLU A 30 -65.05 -0.79 9.21
CA GLU A 30 -63.98 0.20 9.07
C GLU A 30 -64.27 1.13 7.87
N PRO A 31 -64.21 2.47 8.04
CA PRO A 31 -64.29 3.39 6.91
C PRO A 31 -62.95 3.46 6.16
N LEU A 32 -63.04 3.38 4.83
CA LEU A 32 -61.91 3.26 3.92
C LEU A 32 -61.26 4.62 3.61
N ILE A 33 -60.51 5.20 4.56
CA ILE A 33 -59.69 6.41 4.34
C ILE A 33 -58.37 6.34 5.14
N ALA A 34 -57.31 5.82 4.51
CA ALA A 34 -55.90 6.09 4.88
C ALA A 34 -54.93 5.52 3.82
N GLN A 35 -54.72 6.23 2.72
CA GLN A 35 -53.74 5.83 1.69
C GLN A 35 -52.91 7.01 1.17
N SER A 36 -52.25 7.73 2.09
CA SER A 36 -51.39 8.88 1.76
C SER A 36 -50.14 9.05 2.66
N ASP A 37 -49.75 8.05 3.46
CA ASP A 37 -48.60 8.15 4.40
C ASP A 37 -47.67 6.92 4.32
N LYS A 38 -47.18 6.58 3.12
CA LYS A 38 -46.23 5.46 2.95
C LYS A 38 -45.16 5.66 1.87
N ILE A 39 -44.71 6.89 1.65
CA ILE A 39 -43.61 7.24 0.72
C ILE A 39 -42.53 8.12 1.40
N ILE A 40 -42.21 7.87 2.68
CA ILE A 40 -40.98 8.39 3.31
C ILE A 40 -40.42 7.35 4.29
N SER A 41 -39.71 6.31 3.79
CA SER A 41 -38.98 5.35 4.64
C SER A 41 -37.95 4.47 3.88
N ASP A 42 -37.30 4.95 2.82
CA ASP A 42 -36.24 4.16 2.16
C ASP A 42 -35.10 4.98 1.50
N SER A 43 -34.78 6.14 2.08
CA SER A 43 -33.64 6.96 1.61
C SER A 43 -32.27 6.41 2.02
N SER A 44 -32.20 5.45 2.95
CA SER A 44 -30.95 4.82 3.38
C SER A 44 -30.43 3.75 2.43
N GLN A 45 -31.31 3.05 1.69
CA GLN A 45 -30.86 2.00 0.75
C GLN A 45 -30.46 2.57 -0.63
N PHE A 46 -31.12 3.63 -1.11
CA PHE A 46 -30.72 4.29 -2.36
C PHE A 46 -29.41 5.08 -2.27
N SER A 47 -28.97 5.46 -1.07
CA SER A 47 -27.69 6.17 -0.87
C SER A 47 -26.45 5.26 -1.02
N SER A 48 -26.60 3.94 -1.13
CA SER A 48 -25.49 2.98 -1.25
C SER A 48 -25.09 2.62 -2.69
N MET A 49 -25.81 3.14 -3.71
CA MET A 49 -25.54 2.84 -5.14
C MET A 49 -24.87 3.98 -5.91
N MET A 50 -24.58 5.11 -5.29
CA MET A 50 -23.89 6.24 -5.91
C MET A 50 -22.49 6.41 -5.31
N TYR A 51 -21.48 6.17 -6.14
CA TYR A 51 -20.05 6.34 -5.84
C TYR A 51 -19.51 5.50 -4.67
N SER A 52 -19.14 4.26 -4.98
CA SER A 52 -17.80 3.83 -4.53
C SER A 52 -16.79 4.76 -5.21
N ASN A 53 -16.05 5.53 -4.40
CA ASN A 53 -14.88 6.27 -4.85
C ASN A 53 -13.61 5.40 -4.88
N GLU A 54 -13.74 4.09 -4.64
CA GLU A 54 -12.64 3.16 -4.82
C GLU A 54 -12.41 2.97 -6.33
N PRO A 55 -11.18 3.21 -6.84
CA PRO A 55 -10.87 2.94 -8.24
C PRO A 55 -11.12 1.44 -8.55
N PRO A 56 -11.46 1.09 -9.81
CA PRO A 56 -11.67 -0.30 -10.18
C PRO A 56 -10.43 -1.14 -9.83
N PRO A 57 -10.60 -2.40 -9.34
CA PRO A 57 -9.48 -3.24 -8.94
C PRO A 57 -8.44 -3.36 -10.06
N VAL A 58 -7.18 -3.06 -9.74
CA VAL A 58 -6.07 -3.21 -10.69
C VAL A 58 -5.85 -4.70 -10.95
N ALA A 59 -5.92 -5.09 -12.22
CA ALA A 59 -5.75 -6.47 -12.66
C ALA A 59 -4.29 -6.71 -13.07
N TYR A 60 -3.49 -7.27 -12.16
CA TYR A 60 -2.08 -7.56 -12.39
C TYR A 60 -1.87 -8.84 -13.21
N GLY A 61 -0.83 -8.84 -14.04
CA GLY A 61 -0.38 -10.02 -14.80
C GLY A 61 0.51 -10.95 -13.98
N ALA A 62 0.60 -12.22 -14.37
CA ALA A 62 1.56 -13.17 -13.81
C ALA A 62 2.83 -13.27 -14.67
N VAL A 63 3.99 -13.35 -14.03
CA VAL A 63 5.31 -13.59 -14.64
C VAL A 63 5.75 -15.01 -14.31
N ASP A 64 6.18 -15.78 -15.32
CA ASP A 64 6.80 -17.09 -15.13
C ASP A 64 8.17 -16.94 -14.46
N VAL A 65 8.33 -17.57 -13.29
CA VAL A 65 9.58 -17.54 -12.53
C VAL A 65 10.67 -18.33 -13.25
N ASP A 66 11.80 -17.67 -13.48
CA ASP A 66 13.01 -18.27 -14.02
C ASP A 66 13.80 -18.97 -12.91
N ASN A 67 13.55 -20.27 -12.76
CA ASN A 67 14.20 -21.11 -11.74
C ASN A 67 15.55 -21.68 -12.20
N SER A 68 16.22 -21.05 -13.16
CA SER A 68 17.51 -21.50 -13.70
C SER A 68 18.72 -20.78 -13.07
N GLY A 69 19.91 -21.35 -13.27
CA GLY A 69 21.18 -20.76 -12.84
C GLY A 69 21.41 -20.74 -11.32
N SER A 70 22.33 -19.87 -10.89
CA SER A 70 22.67 -19.61 -9.48
C SER A 70 21.69 -18.68 -8.76
N CYS A 71 20.81 -18.01 -9.51
CA CYS A 71 19.87 -17.01 -9.03
C CYS A 71 18.53 -17.60 -8.57
N ARG A 72 18.38 -18.93 -8.56
CA ARG A 72 17.13 -19.61 -8.18
C ARG A 72 16.74 -19.36 -6.71
N ALA A 73 15.46 -19.57 -6.41
CA ALA A 73 14.96 -19.58 -5.03
C ALA A 73 15.68 -20.64 -4.18
N ASP A 74 15.89 -20.34 -2.90
CA ASP A 74 16.50 -21.26 -1.93
C ASP A 74 15.48 -22.23 -1.27
N GLY A 75 14.18 -22.00 -1.52
CA GLY A 75 13.06 -22.78 -1.00
C GLY A 75 12.52 -22.32 0.36
N ARG A 76 13.05 -21.25 0.97
CA ARG A 76 12.50 -20.68 2.20
C ARG A 76 11.23 -19.86 1.90
N PRO A 77 10.17 -19.95 2.74
CA PRO A 77 8.99 -19.10 2.58
C PRO A 77 9.37 -17.61 2.67
N ALA A 78 8.87 -16.79 1.75
CA ALA A 78 9.27 -15.39 1.65
C ALA A 78 8.97 -14.57 2.92
N THR A 79 7.96 -14.97 3.70
CA THR A 79 7.60 -14.35 5.00
C THR A 79 8.70 -14.47 6.06
N ILE A 80 9.58 -15.48 5.95
CA ILE A 80 10.73 -15.71 6.86
C ILE A 80 12.08 -15.51 6.15
N HIS A 81 12.09 -15.05 4.89
CA HIS A 81 13.30 -14.88 4.10
C HIS A 81 13.87 -13.47 4.31
N GLY A 82 14.98 -13.34 5.04
CA GLY A 82 15.59 -12.05 5.40
C GLY A 82 15.98 -11.15 4.22
N ASP A 83 16.14 -11.72 3.02
CA ASP A 83 16.34 -10.94 1.79
C ASP A 83 15.08 -10.56 1.00
N LEU A 84 13.90 -11.06 1.36
CA LEU A 84 12.63 -10.74 0.70
C LEU A 84 11.69 -9.94 1.60
N ASN A 85 11.69 -10.22 2.91
CA ASN A 85 10.92 -9.49 3.92
C ASN A 85 11.87 -8.62 4.77
N LEU A 86 12.03 -7.35 4.37
CA LEU A 86 12.97 -6.41 5.00
C LEU A 86 12.72 -6.21 6.50
N ALA A 87 11.48 -6.34 6.98
CA ALA A 87 11.14 -6.21 8.39
C ALA A 87 11.80 -7.25 9.31
N LEU A 88 12.28 -8.38 8.77
CA LEU A 88 13.08 -9.35 9.53
C LEU A 88 14.46 -8.80 9.87
N ARG A 89 15.10 -8.12 8.89
CA ARG A 89 16.35 -7.39 9.12
C ARG A 89 16.10 -6.18 10.02
N SER A 90 15.04 -5.41 9.80
CA SER A 90 14.85 -4.09 10.43
C SER A 90 16.01 -3.13 10.10
N TYR A 91 15.93 -1.91 10.63
CA TYR A 91 16.90 -0.85 10.44
C TYR A 91 16.93 0.09 11.65
N GLU A 92 18.00 0.85 11.79
CA GLU A 92 18.17 1.94 12.77
C GLU A 92 18.47 3.26 12.04
N PRO A 93 18.25 4.44 12.66
CA PRO A 93 18.70 5.71 12.09
C PRO A 93 20.21 5.72 11.79
N ALA A 94 20.59 6.17 10.60
CA ALA A 94 21.99 6.30 10.21
C ALA A 94 22.60 7.58 10.80
N ALA A 95 23.93 7.62 10.89
CA ALA A 95 24.66 8.84 11.23
C ALA A 95 24.78 9.80 10.02
N ALA A 96 24.54 9.32 8.80
CA ALA A 96 24.54 10.13 7.59
C ALA A 96 23.27 11.00 7.51
N PRO A 97 23.36 12.22 6.96
CA PRO A 97 22.18 13.04 6.68
C PRO A 97 21.38 12.45 5.50
N PRO A 98 20.05 12.65 5.46
CA PRO A 98 19.21 12.27 4.32
C PRO A 98 19.46 13.21 3.15
N MET A 99 20.43 12.89 2.31
CA MET A 99 20.80 13.67 1.13
C MET A 99 21.25 12.76 -0.01
N LEU A 100 21.19 13.27 -1.24
CA LEU A 100 21.82 12.58 -2.37
C LEU A 100 23.34 12.63 -2.22
N MET A 101 23.98 11.47 -2.34
CA MET A 101 25.42 11.28 -2.25
C MET A 101 26.04 11.25 -3.65
N GLU A 102 27.20 11.88 -3.80
CA GLU A 102 28.02 11.81 -5.01
C GLU A 102 29.08 10.72 -4.83
N TYR A 103 29.18 9.82 -5.81
CA TYR A 103 30.18 8.75 -5.86
C TYR A 103 30.86 8.74 -7.23
N ASP A 104 32.15 8.40 -7.25
CA ASP A 104 32.88 8.14 -8.49
C ASP A 104 32.55 6.75 -9.07
N GLY A 105 32.95 6.54 -10.32
CA GLY A 105 32.88 5.24 -11.00
C GLY A 105 31.79 5.16 -12.08
N PRO A 106 31.61 3.99 -12.70
CA PRO A 106 30.61 3.78 -13.74
C PRO A 106 29.19 3.87 -13.18
N THR A 107 28.26 4.22 -14.06
CA THR A 107 26.80 4.20 -13.86
C THR A 107 26.20 3.14 -14.78
N ASP A 108 25.20 2.41 -14.31
CA ASP A 108 24.30 1.64 -15.18
C ASP A 108 23.10 2.52 -15.58
N ALA A 109 22.86 2.68 -16.88
CA ALA A 109 21.72 3.41 -17.42
C ALA A 109 20.41 2.59 -17.33
N ASP A 110 20.51 1.27 -17.18
CA ASP A 110 19.37 0.37 -17.00
C ASP A 110 19.04 0.11 -15.50
N ALA A 111 19.65 0.84 -14.57
CA ALA A 111 19.31 0.80 -13.15
C ALA A 111 17.89 1.36 -12.88
N PRO A 112 17.14 0.84 -11.89
CA PRO A 112 15.84 1.39 -11.51
C PRO A 112 16.00 2.80 -10.92
N GLN A 113 15.22 3.76 -11.44
CA GLN A 113 15.26 5.15 -11.03
C GLN A 113 14.19 5.45 -9.98
N LEU A 114 14.63 5.93 -8.81
CA LEU A 114 13.77 6.15 -7.65
C LEU A 114 12.84 7.35 -7.80
N SER A 115 13.12 8.27 -8.73
CA SER A 115 12.19 9.33 -9.11
C SER A 115 10.86 8.78 -9.66
N GLY A 116 10.90 7.68 -10.42
CA GLY A 116 9.71 7.04 -11.00
C GLY A 116 8.74 6.42 -9.98
N LEU A 117 9.13 6.33 -8.70
CA LEU A 117 8.23 5.92 -7.60
C LEU A 117 7.04 6.89 -7.44
N PHE A 118 7.23 8.17 -7.76
CA PHE A 118 6.19 9.20 -7.74
C PHE A 118 5.73 9.51 -9.17
N LEU A 119 4.41 9.70 -9.37
CA LEU A 119 3.81 9.84 -10.71
C LEU A 119 4.30 11.08 -11.49
N ASP A 120 4.72 12.13 -10.79
CA ASP A 120 5.28 13.36 -11.35
C ASP A 120 6.82 13.29 -11.55
N LYS A 121 7.44 12.13 -11.28
CA LYS A 121 8.89 11.87 -11.34
C LYS A 121 9.75 12.88 -10.56
N ARG A 122 9.20 13.53 -9.52
CA ARG A 122 9.96 14.51 -8.73
C ARG A 122 11.09 13.85 -7.94
N LEU A 123 12.08 14.66 -7.56
CA LEU A 123 12.92 14.35 -6.39
C LEU A 123 12.12 14.76 -5.14
N PRO A 124 11.62 13.82 -4.31
CA PRO A 124 10.96 14.15 -3.06
C PRO A 124 11.96 14.73 -2.05
N GLU A 125 11.45 15.40 -1.01
CA GLU A 125 12.28 15.74 0.13
C GLU A 125 12.77 14.45 0.81
N LEU A 126 14.07 14.42 1.14
CA LEU A 126 14.70 13.30 1.80
C LEU A 126 14.67 13.57 3.31
N VAL A 127 13.82 12.83 4.04
CA VAL A 127 13.45 13.17 5.43
C VAL A 127 14.03 12.24 6.50
N GLY A 128 14.68 11.15 6.10
CA GLY A 128 15.32 10.22 7.03
C GLY A 128 16.30 9.28 6.32
N ALA A 129 17.40 8.97 6.98
CA ALA A 129 18.44 8.05 6.51
C ALA A 129 18.64 6.95 7.55
N TYR A 130 18.78 5.71 7.11
CA TYR A 130 18.75 4.53 7.97
C TYR A 130 19.78 3.48 7.52
N GLN A 131 20.25 2.71 8.49
CA GLN A 131 21.12 1.55 8.28
C GLN A 131 20.33 0.27 8.51
N ILE A 132 20.29 -0.60 7.50
CA ILE A 132 19.70 -1.94 7.57
C ILE A 132 20.65 -2.88 8.32
N TYR A 133 20.10 -3.80 9.12
CA TYR A 133 20.90 -4.88 9.71
C TYR A 133 21.22 -5.98 8.69
N ASP A 134 22.37 -6.62 8.86
CA ASP A 134 22.70 -7.80 8.09
C ASP A 134 21.80 -9.01 8.44
N TRP A 135 21.81 -10.03 7.60
CA TRP A 135 21.13 -11.29 7.83
C TRP A 135 22.14 -12.44 7.73
N ASP A 136 22.57 -12.93 8.89
CA ASP A 136 23.47 -14.07 8.98
C ASP A 136 22.69 -15.35 8.65
N TRP A 137 22.89 -15.86 7.43
CA TRP A 137 22.35 -17.15 6.98
C TRP A 137 22.99 -18.37 7.68
N SER A 138 24.06 -18.20 8.45
CA SER A 138 24.79 -19.28 9.12
C SER A 138 24.35 -19.55 10.56
N CYS A 139 23.78 -18.56 11.26
CA CYS A 139 23.45 -18.70 12.69
C CYS A 139 22.32 -19.71 12.99
N ASN A 140 21.37 -19.92 12.07
CA ASN A 140 20.34 -20.96 12.16
C ASN A 140 19.70 -21.26 10.79
N LYS A 141 18.78 -22.23 10.71
CA LYS A 141 18.17 -22.70 9.45
C LYS A 141 17.46 -21.62 8.62
N ASP A 142 16.90 -20.58 9.25
CA ASP A 142 16.18 -19.48 8.59
C ASP A 142 17.03 -18.18 8.58
N GLY A 143 18.24 -18.23 9.14
CA GLY A 143 19.09 -17.08 9.41
C GLY A 143 18.58 -16.19 10.55
N CYS A 144 19.35 -15.17 10.89
CA CYS A 144 19.01 -14.20 11.94
C CYS A 144 19.67 -12.85 11.66
N ARG A 145 19.18 -11.82 12.37
CA ARG A 145 19.71 -10.47 12.28
C ARG A 145 21.14 -10.37 12.84
N GLY A 146 22.05 -9.88 12.00
CA GLY A 146 23.46 -9.59 12.35
C GLY A 146 23.65 -8.13 12.79
N ASP A 147 24.85 -7.59 12.56
CA ASP A 147 25.21 -6.20 12.83
C ASP A 147 24.65 -5.24 11.76
N LEU A 148 24.71 -3.91 11.99
CA LEU A 148 24.33 -2.91 10.98
C LEU A 148 25.31 -2.93 9.79
N LEU A 149 24.76 -2.87 8.57
CA LEU A 149 25.54 -2.89 7.32
C LEU A 149 26.33 -1.59 7.15
N ALA A 150 27.61 -1.58 7.55
CA ALA A 150 28.44 -0.38 7.59
C ALA A 150 29.19 -0.03 6.28
N GLU A 151 28.91 -0.71 5.16
CA GLU A 151 29.58 -0.45 3.87
C GLU A 151 29.21 0.92 3.26
N TRP A 152 27.95 1.31 3.41
CA TRP A 152 27.41 2.57 2.86
C TRP A 152 26.99 3.50 4.01
N PRO A 153 27.11 4.84 3.84
CA PRO A 153 26.66 5.82 4.84
C PRO A 153 25.20 5.68 5.25
N MET A 154 24.36 5.17 4.34
CA MET A 154 23.00 4.70 4.58
C MET A 154 22.67 3.54 3.63
N THR A 155 21.69 2.72 3.99
CA THR A 155 21.20 1.58 3.17
C THR A 155 19.68 1.58 2.98
N LEU A 156 18.98 2.53 3.61
CA LEU A 156 17.55 2.78 3.47
C LEU A 156 17.30 4.29 3.58
N LEU A 157 16.52 4.85 2.66
CA LEU A 157 16.23 6.29 2.56
C LEU A 157 14.72 6.52 2.67
N GLU A 158 14.33 7.55 3.40
CA GLU A 158 12.94 7.93 3.58
C GLU A 158 12.59 9.18 2.77
N LEU A 159 11.55 9.03 1.96
CA LEU A 159 11.10 9.99 0.96
C LEU A 159 9.78 10.61 1.41
N ALA A 160 9.68 11.94 1.41
CA ALA A 160 8.44 12.63 1.74
C ALA A 160 7.35 12.44 0.68
N GLY A 161 6.15 12.11 1.13
CA GLY A 161 4.96 11.99 0.28
C GLY A 161 3.69 12.43 1.00
N ALA A 162 2.70 12.87 0.26
CA ALA A 162 1.40 13.20 0.84
C ALA A 162 0.62 11.92 1.16
N GLN A 163 -0.16 11.92 2.24
CA GLN A 163 -0.99 10.76 2.58
C GLN A 163 -1.97 10.44 1.44
N GLY A 164 -2.00 9.19 0.98
CA GLY A 164 -2.81 8.79 -0.18
C GLY A 164 -2.20 9.11 -1.55
N GLU A 165 -1.01 9.72 -1.61
CA GLU A 165 -0.27 9.91 -2.86
C GLU A 165 0.04 8.56 -3.50
N THR A 166 -0.25 8.42 -4.79
CA THR A 166 -0.10 7.15 -5.51
C THR A 166 1.36 6.86 -5.82
N LEU A 167 1.76 5.61 -5.54
CA LEU A 167 3.11 5.12 -5.80
C LEU A 167 3.10 4.14 -6.97
N SER A 168 4.08 4.29 -7.86
CA SER A 168 4.33 3.40 -8.98
C SER A 168 5.67 2.67 -8.83
N LEU A 169 6.06 1.91 -9.85
CA LEU A 169 7.34 1.21 -9.90
C LEU A 169 8.49 2.23 -10.09
N PRO A 170 9.58 2.16 -9.30
CA PRO A 170 10.81 2.88 -9.62
C PRO A 170 11.25 2.57 -11.06
N SER A 171 11.23 3.59 -11.90
CA SER A 171 11.09 3.37 -13.35
C SER A 171 12.34 2.73 -13.95
N ARG A 172 12.15 1.80 -14.88
CA ARG A 172 13.25 1.12 -15.59
C ARG A 172 12.95 1.00 -17.08
N GLY A 173 13.98 1.13 -17.92
CA GLY A 173 13.85 0.91 -19.37
C GLY A 173 13.54 -0.54 -19.72
N PRO A 174 14.47 -1.50 -19.49
CA PRO A 174 14.28 -2.88 -19.94
C PRO A 174 13.16 -3.63 -19.23
N LYS A 175 12.46 -4.45 -20.01
CA LYS A 175 11.42 -5.39 -19.56
C LYS A 175 12.05 -6.71 -19.12
N ILE A 176 11.42 -7.41 -18.16
CA ILE A 176 11.88 -8.72 -17.66
C ILE A 176 11.26 -9.89 -18.43
N ASP A 177 10.16 -9.66 -19.16
CA ASP A 177 9.43 -10.67 -19.91
C ASP A 177 8.92 -10.15 -21.27
N ARG A 178 8.14 -10.98 -21.97
CA ARG A 178 7.49 -10.63 -23.25
C ARG A 178 6.10 -10.00 -23.09
N ALA A 179 5.50 -10.03 -21.90
CA ALA A 179 4.20 -9.41 -21.63
C ALA A 179 4.35 -7.89 -21.41
N GLY A 180 5.55 -7.42 -21.08
CA GLY A 180 5.87 -6.00 -20.90
C GLY A 180 6.13 -5.62 -19.45
N ASN A 181 6.27 -6.57 -18.53
CA ASN A 181 6.56 -6.30 -17.13
C ASN A 181 7.98 -5.72 -16.97
N ASN A 182 8.17 -4.75 -16.07
CA ASN A 182 9.48 -4.19 -15.71
C ASN A 182 10.05 -4.85 -14.44
N ALA A 183 9.21 -5.31 -13.53
CA ALA A 183 9.60 -5.99 -12.32
C ALA A 183 8.62 -7.12 -11.93
N MET A 184 9.08 -8.00 -11.04
CA MET A 184 8.33 -9.09 -10.45
C MET A 184 8.24 -8.90 -8.93
N VAL A 185 7.06 -9.11 -8.35
CA VAL A 185 6.82 -8.92 -6.92
C VAL A 185 7.25 -10.18 -6.15
N LEU A 186 8.40 -10.10 -5.47
CA LEU A 186 8.91 -11.19 -4.64
C LEU A 186 8.24 -11.26 -3.26
N TYR A 187 7.76 -10.12 -2.75
CA TYR A 187 7.04 -10.04 -1.48
C TYR A 187 5.98 -8.94 -1.52
N ALA A 188 4.79 -9.20 -0.96
CA ALA A 188 3.79 -8.17 -0.69
C ALA A 188 2.98 -8.47 0.58
N GLU A 189 2.86 -7.46 1.42
CA GLU A 189 1.92 -7.36 2.54
C GLU A 189 1.20 -6.01 2.46
N ALA A 190 0.21 -5.77 3.35
CA ALA A 190 -0.53 -4.51 3.36
C ALA A 190 0.35 -3.25 3.47
N THR A 191 1.53 -3.35 4.10
CA THR A 191 2.39 -2.19 4.41
C THR A 191 3.81 -2.22 3.82
N ARG A 192 4.13 -3.23 2.99
CA ARG A 192 5.47 -3.43 2.42
C ARG A 192 5.47 -4.25 1.15
N LEU A 193 6.45 -4.02 0.29
CA LEU A 193 6.58 -4.68 -1.00
C LEU A 193 8.07 -4.85 -1.38
N THR A 194 8.41 -5.97 -2.02
CA THR A 194 9.75 -6.22 -2.57
C THR A 194 9.65 -6.57 -4.06
N LEU A 195 10.39 -5.82 -4.89
CA LEU A 195 10.42 -5.86 -6.35
C LEU A 195 11.76 -6.43 -6.83
N ALA A 196 11.76 -7.35 -7.78
CA ALA A 196 12.96 -7.73 -8.52
C ALA A 196 12.85 -7.31 -9.99
N TYR A 197 13.92 -6.71 -10.53
CA TYR A 197 14.03 -6.35 -11.95
C TYR A 197 14.62 -7.50 -12.77
N THR A 198 14.30 -8.74 -12.37
CA THR A 198 14.57 -10.00 -13.08
C THR A 198 13.36 -10.92 -12.95
N ARG A 199 13.38 -12.10 -13.60
CA ARG A 199 12.37 -13.16 -13.38
C ARG A 199 12.78 -14.19 -12.33
N HIS A 200 13.87 -13.97 -11.60
CA HIS A 200 14.32 -14.90 -10.57
C HIS A 200 13.58 -14.64 -9.26
N ASP A 201 13.08 -15.70 -8.62
CA ASP A 201 12.50 -15.63 -7.27
C ASP A 201 13.61 -15.60 -6.21
N SER A 202 14.44 -14.55 -6.25
CA SER A 202 15.60 -14.37 -5.39
C SER A 202 16.09 -12.93 -5.46
N ALA A 203 16.62 -12.41 -4.34
CA ALA A 203 17.30 -11.13 -4.30
C ALA A 203 18.81 -11.21 -4.61
N ALA A 204 19.33 -12.40 -4.95
CA ALA A 204 20.75 -12.63 -5.18
C ALA A 204 21.29 -12.06 -6.51
N CYS A 205 20.43 -11.67 -7.46
CA CYS A 205 20.85 -11.31 -8.81
C CYS A 205 20.07 -10.12 -9.39
N GLY A 206 20.80 -9.18 -10.01
CA GLY A 206 20.22 -7.96 -10.56
C GLY A 206 19.67 -7.03 -9.49
N TYR A 207 18.86 -6.06 -9.89
CA TYR A 207 18.33 -5.07 -8.96
C TYR A 207 17.11 -5.58 -8.20
N VAL A 208 17.08 -5.30 -6.90
CA VAL A 208 15.90 -5.44 -6.04
C VAL A 208 15.61 -4.12 -5.33
N VAL A 209 14.33 -3.78 -5.21
CA VAL A 209 13.87 -2.64 -4.41
C VAL A 209 12.92 -3.10 -3.33
N HIS A 210 13.16 -2.66 -2.09
CA HIS A 210 12.25 -2.82 -0.96
C HIS A 210 11.53 -1.50 -0.69
N LEU A 211 10.21 -1.57 -0.46
CA LEU A 211 9.36 -0.44 -0.07
C LEU A 211 8.68 -0.74 1.26
N GLU A 212 8.77 0.17 2.22
CA GLU A 212 8.11 0.11 3.54
C GLU A 212 7.33 1.42 3.79
N GLY A 213 6.19 1.35 4.49
CA GLY A 213 5.41 2.54 4.88
C GLY A 213 4.40 3.04 3.82
N LEU A 214 4.23 2.29 2.74
CA LEU A 214 3.10 2.43 1.81
C LEU A 214 1.90 1.58 2.26
N GLN A 215 0.71 1.88 1.75
CA GLN A 215 -0.44 0.98 1.72
C GLN A 215 -0.47 0.33 0.34
N VAL A 216 -0.07 -0.94 0.26
CA VAL A 216 -0.04 -1.69 -1.01
C VAL A 216 -1.46 -1.90 -1.52
N ASP A 217 -1.66 -1.90 -2.84
CA ASP A 217 -2.97 -2.19 -3.44
C ASP A 217 -3.49 -3.57 -2.95
N PRO A 218 -4.69 -3.65 -2.34
CA PRO A 218 -5.21 -4.92 -1.84
C PRO A 218 -5.33 -6.00 -2.92
N SER A 219 -5.53 -5.62 -4.18
CA SER A 219 -5.60 -6.55 -5.31
C SER A 219 -4.23 -7.18 -5.57
N LEU A 220 -3.14 -6.40 -5.46
CA LEU A 220 -1.76 -6.89 -5.58
C LEU A 220 -1.39 -7.83 -4.44
N VAL A 221 -1.73 -7.46 -3.19
CA VAL A 221 -1.47 -8.31 -2.02
C VAL A 221 -2.22 -9.64 -2.14
N ASN A 222 -3.51 -9.61 -2.50
CA ASN A 222 -4.32 -10.81 -2.65
C ASN A 222 -3.79 -11.72 -3.77
N PHE A 223 -3.36 -11.14 -4.89
CA PHE A 223 -2.82 -11.89 -6.03
C PHE A 223 -1.44 -12.49 -5.73
N TYR A 224 -0.53 -11.72 -5.14
CA TYR A 224 0.75 -12.22 -4.62
C TYR A 224 0.53 -13.41 -3.69
N GLN A 225 -0.33 -13.29 -2.69
CA GLN A 225 -0.61 -14.38 -1.74
C GLN A 225 -1.27 -15.60 -2.40
N ALA A 226 -2.05 -15.42 -3.46
CA ALA A 226 -2.63 -16.53 -4.21
C ALA A 226 -1.54 -17.33 -4.95
N LEU A 227 -0.60 -16.64 -5.59
CA LEU A 227 0.53 -17.24 -6.31
C LEU A 227 1.58 -17.84 -5.36
N ASP A 228 1.82 -17.21 -4.21
CA ASP A 228 2.66 -17.75 -3.12
C ASP A 228 2.13 -19.09 -2.61
N ARG A 229 0.83 -19.16 -2.26
CA ARG A 229 0.16 -20.41 -1.89
C ARG A 229 0.10 -21.45 -3.01
N ALA A 230 0.17 -21.03 -4.27
CA ALA A 230 0.26 -21.91 -5.43
C ALA A 230 1.69 -22.43 -5.71
N GLY A 231 2.67 -22.07 -4.86
CA GLY A 231 4.03 -22.60 -4.93
C GLY A 231 5.01 -21.76 -5.76
N ARG A 232 4.71 -20.47 -6.00
CA ARG A 232 5.64 -19.48 -6.59
C ARG A 232 6.23 -19.84 -7.96
N VAL A 233 5.58 -20.72 -8.72
CA VAL A 233 5.95 -21.00 -10.13
C VAL A 233 5.70 -19.79 -11.04
N GLN A 234 4.79 -18.93 -10.61
CA GLN A 234 4.55 -17.60 -11.15
C GLN A 234 4.46 -16.62 -9.97
N LEU A 235 4.75 -15.34 -10.22
CA LEU A 235 4.58 -14.23 -9.28
C LEU A 235 3.99 -13.01 -10.01
N PRO A 236 3.43 -12.01 -9.30
CA PRO A 236 2.87 -10.83 -9.97
C PRO A 236 3.94 -10.06 -10.74
N GLY A 237 3.64 -9.71 -11.99
CA GLY A 237 4.38 -8.74 -12.78
C GLY A 237 3.79 -7.35 -12.63
N VAL A 238 4.66 -6.34 -12.71
CA VAL A 238 4.29 -4.93 -12.75
C VAL A 238 5.15 -4.18 -13.76
N ASP A 239 4.58 -3.16 -14.41
CA ASP A 239 5.30 -2.21 -15.28
C ASP A 239 5.38 -0.78 -14.70
N ASN A 240 6.10 0.11 -15.39
CA ASN A 240 6.33 1.51 -14.97
C ASN A 240 5.06 2.36 -14.80
N HIS A 241 3.90 1.89 -15.23
CA HIS A 241 2.61 2.59 -15.15
C HIS A 241 1.66 1.97 -14.12
N ASP A 242 1.99 0.78 -13.59
CA ASP A 242 1.16 0.11 -12.60
C ASP A 242 1.20 0.86 -11.26
N ARG A 243 0.03 0.99 -10.65
CA ARG A 243 -0.11 1.43 -9.27
C ARG A 243 0.32 0.29 -8.35
N LEU A 244 1.30 0.54 -7.49
CA LEU A 244 1.69 -0.41 -6.43
C LEU A 244 0.88 -0.19 -5.14
N GLY A 245 0.42 1.04 -4.91
CA GLY A 245 -0.29 1.43 -3.70
C GLY A 245 -0.34 2.93 -3.52
N VAL A 246 -0.41 3.38 -2.27
CA VAL A 246 -0.34 4.79 -1.87
C VAL A 246 0.56 4.99 -0.64
N VAL A 247 1.04 6.20 -0.38
CA VAL A 247 1.73 6.53 0.87
C VAL A 247 0.76 6.41 2.07
N SER A 248 1.10 5.61 3.10
CA SER A 248 0.21 5.41 4.27
C SER A 248 0.17 6.61 5.22
N GLY A 249 1.31 7.31 5.35
CA GLY A 249 1.50 8.43 6.28
C GLY A 249 1.97 9.68 5.53
N SER A 250 3.12 10.24 5.93
CA SER A 250 3.77 11.38 5.27
C SER A 250 5.04 11.02 4.51
N SER A 251 5.33 9.72 4.36
CA SER A 251 6.58 9.23 3.79
C SER A 251 6.51 7.76 3.38
N VAL A 252 7.42 7.36 2.50
CA VAL A 252 7.72 5.97 2.13
C VAL A 252 9.23 5.74 2.27
N LYS A 253 9.65 4.54 2.69
CA LYS A 253 11.05 4.16 2.81
C LYS A 253 11.46 3.24 1.68
N VAL A 254 12.63 3.47 1.10
CA VAL A 254 13.15 2.70 -0.04
C VAL A 254 14.60 2.26 0.18
N ALA A 255 14.86 0.98 -0.10
CA ALA A 255 16.20 0.41 -0.13
C ALA A 255 16.43 -0.31 -1.46
N VAL A 256 17.64 -0.19 -1.98
CA VAL A 256 18.06 -0.80 -3.26
C VAL A 256 19.10 -1.88 -2.97
N ARG A 257 19.02 -2.99 -3.70
CA ARG A 257 20.08 -3.99 -3.77
C ARG A 257 20.55 -4.15 -5.20
N ASP A 258 21.85 -4.39 -5.36
CA ASP A 258 22.44 -4.93 -6.58
C ASP A 258 23.03 -6.30 -6.26
N SER A 259 22.53 -7.32 -6.95
CA SER A 259 23.11 -8.67 -6.99
C SER A 259 23.43 -9.22 -5.59
N GLY A 260 22.41 -9.18 -4.71
CA GLY A 260 22.47 -9.66 -3.34
C GLY A 260 22.97 -8.65 -2.30
N ARG A 261 23.53 -7.49 -2.68
CA ARG A 261 24.12 -6.51 -1.74
C ARG A 261 23.24 -5.28 -1.61
N PHE A 262 23.01 -4.78 -0.39
CA PHE A 262 22.38 -3.47 -0.20
C PHE A 262 23.35 -2.36 -0.64
N MET A 263 22.79 -1.36 -1.33
CA MET A 263 23.52 -0.20 -1.87
C MET A 263 23.13 1.06 -1.09
N ASP A 264 23.83 2.17 -1.31
CA ASP A 264 23.34 3.48 -0.85
C ASP A 264 22.21 3.96 -1.78
N PRO A 265 20.94 4.01 -1.34
CA PRO A 265 19.82 4.45 -2.17
C PRO A 265 19.86 5.96 -2.48
N GLY A 266 20.72 6.75 -1.83
CA GLY A 266 20.95 8.16 -2.14
C GLY A 266 22.04 8.40 -3.19
N ALA A 267 22.73 7.36 -3.70
CA ALA A 267 23.72 7.50 -4.76
C ALA A 267 23.12 8.16 -6.02
N ARG A 268 23.43 9.44 -6.25
CA ARG A 268 22.77 10.24 -7.31
C ARG A 268 22.98 9.63 -8.68
N LYS A 269 24.24 9.28 -8.99
CA LYS A 269 24.66 8.80 -10.30
C LYS A 269 23.98 7.49 -10.73
N ASP A 270 23.43 6.73 -9.79
CA ASP A 270 22.88 5.39 -10.04
C ASP A 270 21.35 5.42 -10.09
N TRP A 271 20.70 5.98 -9.07
CA TRP A 271 19.24 5.85 -8.88
C TRP A 271 18.43 7.14 -9.12
N TRP A 272 19.11 8.26 -9.39
CA TRP A 272 18.50 9.59 -9.49
C TRP A 272 18.95 10.33 -10.75
N GLN A 273 18.94 9.64 -11.89
CA GLN A 273 19.30 10.21 -13.19
C GLN A 273 18.10 10.87 -13.89
N MET A 274 16.88 10.34 -13.71
CA MET A 274 15.66 10.77 -14.42
C MET A 274 14.69 11.62 -13.56
N TYR A 275 15.19 12.59 -12.77
CA TYR A 275 14.30 13.55 -12.09
C TYR A 275 14.25 14.89 -12.86
N GLY A 276 13.05 15.39 -13.13
CA GLY A 276 12.84 16.66 -13.85
C GLY A 276 12.94 16.59 -15.37
N GLU A 277 12.93 15.40 -15.97
CA GLU A 277 12.79 15.20 -17.42
C GLU A 277 11.32 14.85 -17.77
N GLU A 278 10.64 15.77 -18.48
CA GLU A 278 9.29 15.61 -19.04
C GLU A 278 9.30 14.77 -20.34
#